data_AF-A0A518JPC7-F1
#
_entry.id   AF-A0A518JPC7-F1
#
_cell.length_a   1.000
_cell.length_b   1.000
_cell.length_c   1.000
_cell.angle_alpha   90.00
_cell.angle_beta   90.00
_cell.angle_gamma   90.00
#
_symmetry.space_group_name_H-M   'P 1'
#
loop_
_entity.id
_entity.type
_entity.pdbx_description
1 polymer ?
#
loop_
_entity_poly.entity_id
_entity_poly.type
_entity_poly.pdbx_seq_one_letter_code
_entity_poly.pdbx_strand_id
1 'polypeptide(L)'
;MNRCLFLLSVVITLLAVSESSAQFEGMKYRIPADANTLILINAEKAFGSPVSDRERWVARRKAAYDAGVSALPPDATEVILAGRSDHEFGKSVWELALVKLTGERNVTTVATRFGGSIDNIAGRSAARLPDDHYVVQVRPNLMGTYTPANRQDVSRWLKSTDLDTGQRMSPYLQDAFAYAAEVGTPIVMAMDLSGLVSQGAVTRAIPNLESLKDSGLSPAAVAKLISGVQGITLGITLEDQTIGAIRVDFEASPEALAKVGKPLLIEILGSQGAMLEDIRDWAPSVSGNTFFLRGKLSATGTRRVLSVLELPRSLGAAVNDAASSGSDSEESAARIASQQYYKSVTTLLDDLRDKPKTDHVKTFGQAAIWYDKYARKIDGLPLLNVDPALLKYGRDISGMLREAEMSMKGVGMRSSVRTGMNSPTSYGYSSYGGGYRAGRGYDGALYGPQGYSASVGAAQASVREEGRTDAVIRGQERTKGAASVQQIWQDIDSATAEIRQVMTGRYSAEF
;
A
#
# COMPACT_ATOMS: atom_id res chain seq x y z
N MET A 1 -66.04 6.94 20.45
CA MET A 1 -65.53 7.20 19.09
C MET A 1 -64.28 8.07 19.01
N ASN A 2 -63.90 8.86 20.03
CA ASN A 2 -62.77 9.81 19.90
C ASN A 2 -61.40 9.34 20.45
N ARG A 3 -61.25 8.07 20.85
CA ARG A 3 -59.95 7.52 21.33
C ARG A 3 -59.25 6.58 20.33
N CYS A 4 -59.97 6.04 19.35
CA CYS A 4 -59.38 5.22 18.28
C CYS A 4 -58.74 6.05 17.16
N LEU A 5 -59.26 7.25 16.89
CA LEU A 5 -58.71 8.14 15.86
C LEU A 5 -57.38 8.79 16.26
N PHE A 6 -57.07 8.93 17.55
CA PHE A 6 -55.80 9.51 18.00
C PHE A 6 -54.63 8.51 17.99
N LEU A 7 -54.93 7.21 18.10
CA LEU A 7 -53.92 6.14 18.02
C LEU A 7 -53.52 5.82 16.56
N LEU A 8 -54.41 6.07 15.59
CA LEU A 8 -54.09 5.88 14.17
C LEU A 8 -53.15 6.98 13.62
N SER A 9 -53.24 8.20 14.17
CA SER A 9 -52.41 9.34 13.75
C SER A 9 -50.97 9.29 14.28
N VAL A 10 -50.71 8.57 15.37
CA VAL A 10 -49.37 8.46 15.98
C VAL A 10 -48.58 7.26 15.41
N VAL A 11 -49.25 6.27 14.82
CA VAL A 11 -48.59 5.13 14.16
C VAL A 11 -48.17 5.45 12.72
N ILE A 12 -48.78 6.42 12.06
CA ILE A 12 -48.43 6.80 10.67
C ILE A 12 -47.21 7.75 10.63
N THR A 13 -46.88 8.47 11.70
CA THR A 13 -45.68 9.35 11.76
C THR A 13 -44.38 8.63 12.12
N LEU A 14 -44.44 7.34 12.51
CA LEU A 14 -43.26 6.51 12.79
C LEU A 14 -42.82 5.63 11.61
N LEU A 15 -43.49 5.76 10.47
CA LEU A 15 -43.05 5.25 9.16
C LEU A 15 -42.57 6.38 8.26
N ALA A 16 -41.91 7.40 8.84
CA ALA A 16 -40.86 8.06 8.09
C ALA A 16 -39.79 6.98 7.85
N VAL A 17 -39.96 6.23 6.76
CA VAL A 17 -38.84 5.60 6.07
C VAL A 17 -37.86 6.75 5.93
N SER A 18 -36.81 6.74 6.75
CA SER A 18 -35.64 7.53 6.44
C SER A 18 -35.34 7.16 5.00
N GLU A 19 -35.48 8.11 4.08
CA GLU A 19 -34.84 8.00 2.78
C GLU A 19 -33.36 7.88 3.11
N SER A 20 -32.93 6.65 3.33
CA SER A 20 -31.56 6.25 3.20
C SER A 20 -31.25 6.55 1.75
N SER A 21 -30.77 7.77 1.47
CA SER A 21 -30.03 8.06 0.24
C SER A 21 -29.06 6.90 0.13
N ALA A 22 -29.25 6.05 -0.88
CA ALA A 22 -28.45 4.85 -1.02
C ALA A 22 -26.98 5.30 -1.01
N GLN A 23 -26.19 4.77 -0.09
CA GLN A 23 -24.79 5.15 0.01
C GLN A 23 -24.12 4.89 -1.36
N PHE A 24 -23.36 5.86 -1.85
CA PHE A 24 -22.74 5.88 -3.18
C PHE A 24 -23.75 5.87 -4.35
N GLU A 25 -24.95 6.45 -4.17
CA GLU A 25 -26.01 6.44 -5.17
C GLU A 25 -25.52 6.93 -6.55
N GLY A 26 -25.78 6.14 -7.58
CA GLY A 26 -25.40 6.46 -8.96
C GLY A 26 -23.91 6.34 -9.26
N MET A 27 -23.03 6.26 -8.25
CA MET A 27 -21.57 6.17 -8.46
C MET A 27 -21.14 4.76 -8.89
N LYS A 28 -21.85 3.70 -8.48
CA LYS A 28 -21.54 2.32 -8.88
C LYS A 28 -21.55 2.09 -10.39
N TYR A 29 -22.42 2.81 -11.11
CA TYR A 29 -22.54 2.72 -12.56
C TYR A 29 -21.40 3.44 -13.29
N ARG A 30 -20.56 4.18 -12.54
CA ARG A 30 -19.42 4.95 -13.06
C ARG A 30 -18.10 4.19 -12.97
N ILE A 31 -18.10 2.96 -12.50
CA ILE A 31 -16.90 2.11 -12.38
C ILE A 31 -16.78 1.26 -13.65
N PRO A 32 -15.63 1.28 -14.35
CA PRO A 32 -15.38 0.39 -15.49
C PRO A 32 -15.49 -1.09 -15.10
N ALA A 33 -16.01 -1.92 -16.01
CA ALA A 33 -16.24 -3.34 -15.74
C ALA A 33 -14.97 -4.18 -15.56
N ASP A 34 -13.84 -3.72 -16.10
CA ASP A 34 -12.54 -4.38 -15.96
C ASP A 34 -11.77 -3.96 -14.69
N ALA A 35 -12.43 -3.26 -13.76
CA ALA A 35 -11.89 -2.98 -12.44
C ALA A 35 -11.62 -4.29 -11.67
N ASN A 36 -10.46 -4.38 -11.02
CA ASN A 36 -10.11 -5.47 -10.10
C ASN A 36 -9.74 -4.98 -8.70
N THR A 37 -9.73 -3.67 -8.48
CA THR A 37 -9.55 -3.05 -7.17
C THR A 37 -10.62 -1.99 -6.96
N LEU A 38 -11.22 -1.96 -5.77
CA LEU A 38 -12.25 -1.02 -5.36
C LEU A 38 -12.01 -0.54 -3.93
N ILE A 39 -12.09 0.75 -3.70
CA ILE A 39 -12.04 1.37 -2.38
C ILE A 39 -13.25 2.29 -2.25
N LEU A 40 -14.01 2.09 -1.19
CA LEU A 40 -15.24 2.79 -0.89
C LEU A 40 -15.06 3.50 0.45
N ILE A 41 -15.30 4.80 0.44
CA ILE A 41 -15.09 5.66 1.59
C ILE A 41 -16.36 6.48 1.77
N ASN A 42 -17.04 6.26 2.89
CA ASN A 42 -18.04 7.18 3.38
C ASN A 42 -17.34 8.24 4.22
N ALA A 43 -16.92 9.33 3.58
CA ALA A 43 -16.18 10.41 4.23
C ALA A 43 -17.04 11.08 5.30
N GLU A 44 -18.34 11.25 5.05
CA GLU A 44 -19.28 11.80 6.03
C GLU A 44 -19.31 10.97 7.32
N LYS A 45 -19.49 9.65 7.23
CA LYS A 45 -19.45 8.75 8.40
C LYS A 45 -18.07 8.70 9.04
N ALA A 46 -17.01 8.64 8.24
CA ALA A 46 -15.65 8.56 8.76
C ALA A 46 -15.29 9.81 9.58
N PHE A 47 -15.54 11.00 9.03
CA PHE A 47 -15.24 12.27 9.70
C PHE A 47 -16.29 12.69 10.74
N GLY A 48 -17.50 12.12 10.70
CA GLY A 48 -18.54 12.28 11.73
C GLY A 48 -18.52 11.24 12.86
N SER A 49 -17.53 10.34 12.86
CA SER A 49 -17.37 9.30 13.89
C SER A 49 -16.93 9.83 15.27
N PRO A 50 -17.24 9.12 16.38
CA PRO A 50 -16.73 9.47 17.72
C PRO A 50 -15.20 9.55 17.82
N VAL A 51 -14.47 8.64 17.15
CA VAL A 51 -13.00 8.69 17.10
C VAL A 51 -12.49 9.92 16.35
N SER A 52 -13.15 10.32 15.25
CA SER A 52 -12.81 11.55 14.50
C SER A 52 -12.92 12.79 15.38
N ASP A 53 -13.97 12.91 16.20
CA ASP A 53 -14.16 14.04 17.10
C ASP A 53 -13.08 14.09 18.18
N ARG A 54 -12.85 12.95 18.85
CA ARG A 54 -11.82 12.81 19.90
C ARG A 54 -10.44 13.19 19.38
N GLU A 55 -10.14 12.81 18.14
CA GLU A 55 -8.85 13.03 17.52
C GLU A 55 -8.79 14.27 16.60
N ARG A 56 -9.86 15.07 16.53
CA ARG A 56 -9.94 16.30 15.73
C ARG A 56 -9.60 16.09 14.25
N TRP A 57 -10.06 14.99 13.63
CA TRP A 57 -9.74 14.71 12.22
C TRP A 57 -10.33 15.74 11.26
N VAL A 58 -11.52 16.27 11.54
CA VAL A 58 -12.15 17.31 10.71
C VAL A 58 -11.26 18.56 10.61
N ALA A 59 -10.75 19.05 11.76
CA ALA A 59 -9.87 20.20 11.81
C ALA A 59 -8.53 19.93 11.10
N ARG A 60 -7.95 18.74 11.31
CA ARG A 60 -6.70 18.31 10.64
C ARG A 60 -6.88 18.18 9.13
N ARG A 61 -7.98 17.60 8.67
CA ARG A 61 -8.34 17.51 7.25
C ARG A 61 -8.47 18.89 6.63
N LYS A 62 -9.22 19.79 7.29
CA LYS A 62 -9.37 21.17 6.80
C LYS A 62 -8.01 21.88 6.72
N ALA A 63 -7.18 21.78 7.75
CA ALA A 63 -5.85 22.37 7.75
C ALA A 63 -4.94 21.76 6.66
N ALA A 64 -4.98 20.44 6.46
CA ALA A 64 -4.22 19.76 5.42
C ALA A 64 -4.70 20.13 4.01
N TYR A 65 -6.00 20.29 3.83
CA TYR A 65 -6.60 20.76 2.58
C TYR A 65 -6.23 22.23 2.30
N ASP A 66 -6.41 23.12 3.28
CA ASP A 66 -6.06 24.54 3.12
C ASP A 66 -4.54 24.74 2.89
N ALA A 67 -3.72 23.82 3.38
CA ALA A 67 -2.26 23.83 3.24
C ALA A 67 -1.73 23.11 1.98
N GLY A 68 -2.60 22.61 1.10
CA GLY A 68 -2.15 21.94 -0.11
C GLY A 68 -1.56 20.55 0.10
N VAL A 69 -1.86 19.89 1.22
CA VAL A 69 -1.34 18.56 1.60
C VAL A 69 -2.32 17.42 1.29
N SER A 70 -3.64 17.65 1.31
CA SER A 70 -4.69 16.64 1.02
C SER A 70 -5.67 17.08 -0.07
N ALA A 71 -5.83 16.31 -1.17
CA ALA A 71 -6.86 16.64 -2.17
C ALA A 71 -8.27 16.57 -1.62
N LEU A 72 -8.52 15.79 -0.58
CA LEU A 72 -9.91 15.46 -0.29
C LEU A 72 -10.62 16.73 0.21
N PRO A 73 -11.60 17.29 -0.53
CA PRO A 73 -12.32 18.46 -0.07
C PRO A 73 -12.93 18.22 1.32
N PRO A 74 -12.95 19.23 2.23
CA PRO A 74 -13.61 19.11 3.52
C PRO A 74 -15.11 18.81 3.39
N ASP A 75 -15.72 19.16 2.26
CA ASP A 75 -17.13 18.92 1.94
C ASP A 75 -17.38 17.67 1.08
N ALA A 76 -16.37 16.81 0.91
CA ALA A 76 -16.56 15.48 0.33
C ALA A 76 -17.36 14.59 1.27
N THR A 77 -18.42 13.97 0.73
CA THR A 77 -19.32 13.07 1.47
C THR A 77 -19.01 11.61 1.17
N GLU A 78 -18.74 11.28 -0.08
CA GLU A 78 -18.52 9.92 -0.55
C GLU A 78 -17.36 9.89 -1.56
N VAL A 79 -16.47 8.92 -1.43
CA VAL A 79 -15.35 8.70 -2.35
C VAL A 79 -15.31 7.26 -2.80
N ILE A 80 -15.15 7.05 -4.09
CA ILE A 80 -14.81 5.76 -4.68
C ILE A 80 -13.45 5.89 -5.34
N LEU A 81 -12.53 4.98 -5.04
CA LEU A 81 -11.35 4.71 -5.86
C LEU A 81 -11.56 3.38 -6.55
N ALA A 82 -11.31 3.31 -7.84
CA ALA A 82 -11.33 2.07 -8.60
C ALA A 82 -10.11 2.00 -9.50
N GLY A 83 -9.66 0.80 -9.78
CA GLY A 83 -8.50 0.60 -10.63
C GLY A 83 -8.50 -0.76 -11.28
N ARG A 84 -7.74 -0.84 -12.37
CA ARG A 84 -7.25 -2.10 -12.90
C ARG A 84 -5.75 -2.17 -12.65
N SER A 85 -5.35 -3.06 -11.76
CA SER A 85 -3.95 -3.33 -11.46
C SER A 85 -3.52 -4.61 -12.16
N ASP A 86 -2.37 -4.56 -12.81
CA ASP A 86 -1.62 -5.75 -13.17
C ASP A 86 -0.91 -6.26 -11.91
N HIS A 87 -1.54 -7.23 -11.24
CA HIS A 87 -1.02 -7.80 -9.99
C HIS A 87 0.18 -8.74 -10.21
N GLU A 88 0.41 -9.23 -11.43
CA GLU A 88 1.60 -10.02 -11.76
C GLU A 88 2.85 -9.13 -11.77
N PHE A 89 2.74 -7.93 -12.35
CA PHE A 89 3.85 -6.98 -12.46
C PHE A 89 3.80 -5.83 -11.44
N GLY A 90 2.78 -5.78 -10.59
CA GLY A 90 2.60 -4.76 -9.55
C GLY A 90 2.42 -3.35 -10.11
N LYS A 91 1.79 -3.21 -11.28
CA LYS A 91 1.61 -1.93 -11.97
C LYS A 91 0.13 -1.59 -12.12
N SER A 92 -0.24 -0.34 -11.90
CA SER A 92 -1.57 0.12 -12.27
C SER A 92 -1.67 0.30 -13.79
N VAL A 93 -2.73 -0.23 -14.40
CA VAL A 93 -3.09 -0.01 -15.80
C VAL A 93 -3.87 1.30 -15.92
N TRP A 94 -4.84 1.48 -15.04
CA TRP A 94 -5.57 2.73 -14.88
C TRP A 94 -6.10 2.88 -13.45
N GLU A 95 -6.24 4.13 -13.02
CA GLU A 95 -6.81 4.51 -11.73
C GLU A 95 -7.86 5.59 -11.93
N LEU A 96 -8.95 5.48 -11.19
CA LEU A 96 -10.08 6.38 -11.23
C LEU A 96 -10.52 6.71 -9.81
N ALA A 97 -10.84 7.98 -9.56
CA ALA A 97 -11.55 8.38 -8.36
C ALA A 97 -12.83 9.14 -8.70
N LEU A 98 -13.88 8.89 -7.90
CA LEU A 98 -15.11 9.65 -7.90
C LEU A 98 -15.27 10.29 -6.53
N VAL A 99 -15.51 11.58 -6.50
CA VAL A 99 -15.69 12.36 -5.27
C VAL A 99 -17.03 13.07 -5.35
N LYS A 100 -17.96 12.68 -4.47
CA LYS A 100 -19.25 13.34 -4.30
C LYS A 100 -19.12 14.43 -3.24
N LEU A 101 -19.72 15.58 -3.51
CA LEU A 101 -19.61 16.79 -2.70
C LEU A 101 -20.99 17.26 -2.26
N THR A 102 -21.04 18.01 -1.15
CA THR A 102 -22.29 18.67 -0.72
C THR A 102 -22.68 19.81 -1.67
N GLY A 103 -21.70 20.54 -2.19
CA GLY A 103 -21.90 21.64 -3.13
C GLY A 103 -21.52 21.31 -4.57
N GLU A 104 -22.04 22.09 -5.51
CA GLU A 104 -21.62 22.01 -6.90
C GLU A 104 -20.17 22.46 -7.09
N ARG A 105 -19.53 21.94 -8.14
CA ARG A 105 -18.18 22.28 -8.56
C ARG A 105 -18.12 22.56 -10.05
N ASN A 106 -17.16 23.38 -10.44
CA ASN A 106 -16.84 23.65 -11.83
C ASN A 106 -15.37 23.29 -12.07
N VAL A 107 -15.12 22.47 -13.09
CA VAL A 107 -13.76 22.07 -13.49
C VAL A 107 -12.86 23.24 -13.87
N THR A 108 -13.43 24.39 -14.25
CA THR A 108 -12.67 25.62 -14.56
C THR A 108 -11.80 26.07 -13.39
N THR A 109 -12.31 25.96 -12.15
CA THR A 109 -11.54 26.32 -10.96
C THR A 109 -10.42 25.32 -10.65
N VAL A 110 -10.47 24.12 -11.23
CA VAL A 110 -9.40 23.12 -11.15
C VAL A 110 -8.29 23.48 -12.14
N ALA A 111 -8.61 23.72 -13.42
CA ALA A 111 -7.58 23.99 -14.44
C ALA A 111 -6.78 25.26 -14.17
N THR A 112 -7.44 26.38 -13.84
CA THR A 112 -6.80 27.69 -13.53
C THR A 112 -5.74 27.58 -12.43
N ARG A 113 -5.84 26.52 -11.64
CA ARG A 113 -5.33 26.46 -10.29
C ARG A 113 -4.22 25.45 -10.12
N PHE A 114 -4.29 24.38 -10.89
CA PHE A 114 -3.26 23.34 -10.96
C PHE A 114 -2.46 23.44 -12.26
N GLY A 115 -2.52 24.57 -12.97
CA GLY A 115 -1.81 24.79 -14.23
C GLY A 115 -2.28 23.87 -15.34
N GLY A 116 -3.54 23.44 -15.30
CA GLY A 116 -4.15 22.54 -16.27
C GLY A 116 -4.77 23.27 -17.46
N SER A 117 -5.07 22.53 -18.52
CA SER A 117 -5.82 23.02 -19.68
C SER A 117 -7.25 22.51 -19.66
N ILE A 118 -8.22 23.38 -19.92
CA ILE A 118 -9.62 22.98 -20.08
C ILE A 118 -9.80 22.18 -21.38
N ASP A 119 -10.64 21.14 -21.31
CA ASP A 119 -11.04 20.26 -22.41
C ASP A 119 -12.55 20.00 -22.29
N ASN A 120 -13.15 19.46 -23.35
CA ASN A 120 -14.49 18.90 -23.33
C ASN A 120 -14.42 17.45 -23.85
N ILE A 121 -14.75 16.49 -22.97
CA ILE A 121 -14.69 15.07 -23.29
C ILE A 121 -16.08 14.48 -23.14
N ALA A 122 -16.60 13.89 -24.23
CA ALA A 122 -17.94 13.31 -24.27
C ALA A 122 -19.04 14.25 -23.76
N GLY A 123 -18.96 15.55 -24.08
CA GLY A 123 -19.95 16.56 -23.69
C GLY A 123 -19.77 17.10 -22.27
N ARG A 124 -18.73 16.71 -21.54
CA ARG A 124 -18.46 17.13 -20.16
C ARG A 124 -17.23 18.03 -20.08
N SER A 125 -17.31 19.04 -19.22
CA SER A 125 -16.16 19.85 -18.84
C SER A 125 -15.09 18.98 -18.19
N ALA A 126 -13.87 19.07 -18.70
CA ALA A 126 -12.71 18.35 -18.20
C ALA A 126 -11.50 19.28 -18.10
N ALA A 127 -10.56 18.96 -17.22
CA ALA A 127 -9.28 19.61 -17.10
C ALA A 127 -8.20 18.54 -17.24
N ARG A 128 -7.27 18.75 -18.17
CA ARG A 128 -6.03 17.98 -18.22
C ARG A 128 -5.02 18.64 -17.30
N LEU A 129 -4.50 17.91 -16.35
CA LEU A 129 -3.52 18.40 -15.40
C LEU A 129 -2.09 18.04 -15.84
N PRO A 130 -1.06 18.77 -15.37
CA PRO A 130 0.34 18.51 -15.70
C PRO A 130 0.89 17.17 -15.18
N ASP A 131 0.24 16.58 -14.17
CA ASP A 131 0.66 15.38 -13.44
C ASP A 131 0.12 14.06 -14.03
N ASP A 132 -0.27 14.07 -15.31
CA ASP A 132 -0.82 12.91 -16.02
C ASP A 132 -2.21 12.45 -15.53
N HIS A 133 -3.02 13.42 -15.09
CA HIS A 133 -4.43 13.20 -14.75
C HIS A 133 -5.41 13.99 -15.61
N TYR A 134 -6.60 13.41 -15.80
CA TYR A 134 -7.81 14.16 -16.13
C TYR A 134 -8.69 14.34 -14.91
N VAL A 135 -9.27 15.52 -14.77
CA VAL A 135 -10.40 15.79 -13.87
C VAL A 135 -11.63 16.07 -14.74
N VAL A 136 -12.75 15.42 -14.45
CA VAL A 136 -13.99 15.53 -15.24
C VAL A 136 -15.17 15.85 -14.32
N GLN A 137 -16.00 16.77 -14.75
CA GLN A 137 -17.29 17.03 -14.10
C GLN A 137 -18.31 15.99 -14.57
N VAL A 138 -18.52 14.94 -13.78
CA VAL A 138 -19.45 13.85 -14.14
C VAL A 138 -20.90 14.31 -13.97
N ARG A 139 -21.17 15.03 -12.86
CA ARG A 139 -22.41 15.76 -12.54
C ARG A 139 -22.05 17.06 -11.78
N PRO A 140 -22.99 17.99 -11.53
CA PRO A 140 -22.69 19.24 -10.81
C PRO A 140 -21.96 19.05 -9.47
N ASN A 141 -22.30 18.02 -8.70
CA ASN A 141 -21.70 17.70 -7.39
C ASN A 141 -20.87 16.40 -7.39
N LEU A 142 -20.53 15.85 -8.56
CA LEU A 142 -19.75 14.62 -8.70
C LEU A 142 -18.56 14.86 -9.62
N MET A 143 -17.38 14.89 -9.01
CA MET A 143 -16.11 15.01 -9.73
C MET A 143 -15.52 13.63 -9.96
N GLY A 144 -14.99 13.42 -11.15
CA GLY A 144 -14.26 12.22 -11.51
C GLY A 144 -12.82 12.55 -11.85
N THR A 145 -11.93 11.61 -11.66
CA THR A 145 -10.53 11.70 -12.06
C THR A 145 -10.14 10.41 -12.76
N TYR A 146 -9.16 10.49 -13.67
CA TYR A 146 -8.68 9.35 -14.41
C TYR A 146 -7.18 9.46 -14.70
N THR A 147 -6.49 8.34 -14.56
CA THR A 147 -5.04 8.19 -14.70
C THR A 147 -4.76 6.91 -15.47
N PRO A 148 -3.83 6.90 -16.44
CA PRO A 148 -3.11 8.04 -17.04
C PRO A 148 -4.03 9.07 -17.70
N ALA A 149 -3.53 10.26 -18.06
CA ALA A 149 -4.31 11.29 -18.75
C ALA A 149 -4.51 10.96 -20.24
N ASN A 150 -5.04 9.78 -20.53
CA ASN A 150 -5.40 9.34 -21.86
C ASN A 150 -6.83 9.80 -22.19
N ARG A 151 -6.92 10.82 -23.04
CA ARG A 151 -8.19 11.41 -23.48
C ARG A 151 -9.16 10.39 -24.10
N GLN A 152 -8.64 9.41 -24.84
CA GLN A 152 -9.46 8.38 -25.48
C GLN A 152 -10.08 7.44 -24.44
N ASP A 153 -9.30 7.04 -23.43
CA ASP A 153 -9.77 6.16 -22.36
C ASP A 153 -10.79 6.86 -21.47
N VAL A 154 -10.56 8.14 -21.14
CA VAL A 154 -11.57 8.97 -20.46
C VAL A 154 -12.85 9.06 -21.28
N SER A 155 -12.74 9.30 -22.60
CA SER A 155 -13.93 9.32 -23.46
C SER A 155 -14.66 7.97 -23.50
N ARG A 156 -13.95 6.84 -23.45
CA ARG A 156 -14.55 5.50 -23.41
C ARG A 156 -15.25 5.26 -22.08
N TRP A 157 -14.59 5.57 -20.97
CA TRP A 157 -15.14 5.46 -19.62
C TRP A 157 -16.44 6.26 -19.47
N LEU A 158 -16.44 7.53 -19.88
CA LEU A 158 -17.63 8.38 -19.78
C LEU A 158 -18.80 7.81 -20.60
N LYS A 159 -18.54 7.33 -21.81
CA LYS A 159 -19.57 6.73 -22.68
C LYS A 159 -20.06 5.38 -22.16
N SER A 160 -19.16 4.52 -21.67
CA SER A 160 -19.52 3.18 -21.21
C SER A 160 -20.34 3.22 -19.92
N THR A 161 -20.17 4.26 -19.11
CA THR A 161 -20.85 4.43 -17.82
C THR A 161 -22.10 5.32 -17.89
N ASP A 162 -22.39 5.92 -19.05
CA ASP A 162 -23.63 6.67 -19.30
C ASP A 162 -24.81 5.79 -19.66
N LEU A 163 -24.57 4.51 -19.94
CA LEU A 163 -25.61 3.54 -20.24
C LEU A 163 -26.12 2.95 -18.92
N ASP A 164 -27.39 3.19 -18.59
CA ASP A 164 -28.11 2.61 -17.44
C ASP A 164 -28.27 1.07 -17.51
N THR A 165 -27.52 0.41 -18.40
CA THR A 165 -27.66 -1.01 -18.75
C THR A 165 -26.32 -1.74 -18.90
N GLY A 166 -25.16 -1.11 -18.74
CA GLY A 166 -23.89 -1.65 -19.23
C GLY A 166 -22.90 -2.15 -18.18
N GLN A 167 -22.74 -3.48 -18.12
CA GLN A 167 -21.62 -4.25 -17.55
C GLN A 167 -21.22 -3.94 -16.09
N ARG A 168 -21.60 -4.87 -15.20
CA ARG A 168 -21.35 -4.78 -13.77
C ARG A 168 -19.88 -5.13 -13.49
N MET A 169 -19.32 -4.56 -12.42
CA MET A 169 -18.03 -4.96 -11.84
C MET A 169 -17.98 -6.49 -11.67
N SER A 170 -16.82 -7.07 -11.41
CA SER A 170 -16.78 -8.49 -11.07
C SER A 170 -17.71 -8.82 -9.90
N PRO A 171 -18.24 -10.06 -9.81
CA PRO A 171 -19.12 -10.46 -8.70
C PRO A 171 -18.53 -10.14 -7.34
N TYR A 172 -17.22 -10.35 -7.17
CA TYR A 172 -16.52 -10.06 -5.91
C TYR A 172 -16.59 -8.57 -5.52
N LEU A 173 -16.32 -7.66 -6.46
CA LEU A 173 -16.40 -6.22 -6.20
C LEU A 173 -17.84 -5.72 -6.04
N GLN A 174 -18.82 -6.37 -6.69
CA GLN A 174 -20.24 -6.09 -6.44
C GLN A 174 -20.63 -6.41 -5.01
N ASP A 175 -20.20 -7.55 -4.48
CA ASP A 175 -20.48 -7.96 -3.10
C ASP A 175 -19.83 -7.01 -2.09
N ALA A 176 -18.58 -6.60 -2.34
CA ALA A 176 -17.90 -5.60 -1.51
C ALA A 176 -18.62 -4.24 -1.52
N PHE A 177 -19.14 -3.83 -2.69
CA PHE A 177 -19.94 -2.61 -2.81
C PHE A 177 -21.26 -2.72 -2.03
N ALA A 178 -22.00 -3.82 -2.20
CA ALA A 178 -23.25 -4.06 -1.50
C ALA A 178 -23.03 -4.04 0.02
N TYR A 179 -21.97 -4.70 0.51
CA TYR A 179 -21.60 -4.67 1.92
C TYR A 179 -21.36 -3.25 2.44
N ALA A 180 -20.57 -2.44 1.72
CA ALA A 180 -20.30 -1.06 2.11
C ALA A 180 -21.57 -0.20 2.12
N ALA A 181 -22.47 -0.41 1.15
CA ALA A 181 -23.69 0.36 0.99
C ALA A 181 -24.79 -0.02 2.01
N GLU A 182 -24.92 -1.30 2.34
CA GLU A 182 -25.95 -1.82 3.23
C GLU A 182 -25.55 -1.77 4.71
N VAL A 183 -24.33 -2.21 5.02
CA VAL A 183 -23.81 -2.24 6.41
C VAL A 183 -23.30 -0.87 6.82
N GLY A 184 -22.97 -0.01 5.84
CA GLY A 184 -22.55 1.35 6.10
C GLY A 184 -21.16 1.48 6.70
N THR A 185 -20.30 0.48 6.51
CA THR A 185 -18.90 0.49 6.95
C THR A 185 -18.19 1.71 6.34
N PRO A 186 -17.58 2.59 7.18
CA PRO A 186 -16.97 3.83 6.69
C PRO A 186 -15.91 3.65 5.61
N ILE A 187 -15.09 2.59 5.69
CA ILE A 187 -14.05 2.32 4.69
C ILE A 187 -14.07 0.83 4.33
N VAL A 188 -14.17 0.53 3.04
CA VAL A 188 -14.06 -0.83 2.49
C VAL A 188 -13.05 -0.79 1.35
N MET A 189 -12.06 -1.67 1.38
CA MET A 189 -11.08 -1.89 0.30
C MET A 189 -11.20 -3.33 -0.15
N ALA A 190 -11.39 -3.58 -1.44
CA ALA A 190 -11.56 -4.90 -2.01
C ALA A 190 -10.69 -5.08 -3.25
N MET A 191 -10.16 -6.27 -3.41
CA MET A 191 -9.39 -6.70 -4.57
C MET A 191 -9.91 -8.04 -5.04
N ASP A 192 -10.26 -8.11 -6.31
CA ASP A 192 -10.63 -9.35 -6.99
C ASP A 192 -9.35 -10.10 -7.38
N LEU A 193 -9.21 -11.31 -6.85
CA LEU A 193 -8.05 -12.18 -7.08
C LEU A 193 -8.43 -13.43 -7.88
N SER A 194 -9.67 -13.53 -8.36
CA SER A 194 -10.17 -14.68 -9.09
C SER A 194 -9.34 -14.93 -10.34
N GLY A 195 -8.83 -16.15 -10.48
CA GLY A 195 -7.99 -16.55 -11.61
C GLY A 195 -6.58 -15.94 -11.64
N LEU A 196 -6.20 -15.10 -10.66
CA LEU A 196 -4.86 -14.49 -10.61
C LEU A 196 -3.78 -15.52 -10.27
N VAL A 197 -4.08 -16.44 -9.36
CA VAL A 197 -3.06 -17.29 -8.71
C VAL A 197 -2.97 -18.65 -9.38
N SER A 198 -1.88 -18.88 -10.10
CA SER A 198 -1.54 -20.18 -10.68
C SER A 198 -1.16 -21.21 -9.61
N GLN A 199 -1.79 -22.39 -9.61
CA GLN A 199 -1.43 -23.48 -8.71
C GLN A 199 0.06 -23.83 -8.80
N GLY A 200 0.62 -23.88 -10.02
CA GLY A 200 2.04 -24.16 -10.22
C GLY A 200 2.97 -23.07 -9.66
N ALA A 201 2.55 -21.81 -9.72
CA ALA A 201 3.29 -20.71 -9.09
C ALA A 201 3.27 -20.84 -7.56
N VAL A 202 2.12 -21.18 -6.96
CA VAL A 202 2.03 -21.43 -5.52
C VAL A 202 2.88 -22.62 -5.10
N THR A 203 2.85 -23.73 -5.84
CA THR A 203 3.68 -24.91 -5.53
C THR A 203 5.18 -24.55 -5.47
N ARG A 204 5.65 -23.67 -6.37
CA ARG A 204 7.05 -23.18 -6.35
C ARG A 204 7.32 -22.19 -5.21
N ALA A 205 6.31 -21.46 -4.75
CA ALA A 205 6.44 -20.50 -3.67
C ALA A 205 6.44 -21.17 -2.28
N ILE A 206 5.71 -22.27 -2.08
CA ILE A 206 5.55 -22.94 -0.77
C ILE A 206 6.87 -23.19 -0.03
N PRO A 207 7.95 -23.71 -0.64
CA PRO A 207 9.20 -23.96 0.08
C PRO A 207 9.85 -22.70 0.68
N ASN A 208 9.52 -21.52 0.14
CA ASN A 208 10.02 -20.22 0.60
C ASN A 208 9.12 -19.56 1.66
N LEU A 209 7.97 -20.16 1.98
CA LEU A 209 7.03 -19.64 2.97
C LEU A 209 7.34 -20.23 4.34
N GLU A 210 7.93 -19.42 5.23
CA GLU A 210 8.29 -19.84 6.58
C GLU A 210 7.06 -20.27 7.38
N SER A 211 5.91 -19.62 7.16
CA SER A 211 4.64 -19.94 7.84
C SER A 211 4.12 -21.35 7.55
N LEU A 212 4.58 -21.99 6.48
CA LEU A 212 4.15 -23.33 6.08
C LEU A 212 5.15 -24.42 6.43
N LYS A 213 6.38 -24.07 6.85
CA LYS A 213 7.37 -25.04 7.30
C LYS A 213 6.87 -25.78 8.53
N ASP A 214 7.08 -27.08 8.54
CA ASP A 214 6.68 -28.00 9.63
C ASP A 214 5.18 -27.92 10.01
N SER A 215 4.33 -27.33 9.15
CA SER A 215 2.89 -27.20 9.38
C SER A 215 2.13 -28.53 9.31
N GLY A 216 2.77 -29.56 8.75
CA GLY A 216 2.14 -30.86 8.45
C GLY A 216 1.10 -30.81 7.32
N LEU A 217 0.91 -29.65 6.67
CA LEU A 217 -0.02 -29.50 5.55
C LEU A 217 0.60 -30.02 4.25
N SER A 218 -0.22 -30.69 3.44
CA SER A 218 0.19 -31.13 2.11
C SER A 218 0.44 -29.90 1.20
N PRO A 219 1.64 -29.75 0.61
CA PRO A 219 1.92 -28.66 -0.32
C PRO A 219 0.95 -28.61 -1.50
N ALA A 220 0.53 -29.76 -2.01
CA ALA A 220 -0.42 -29.84 -3.12
C ALA A 220 -1.82 -29.34 -2.71
N ALA A 221 -2.26 -29.66 -1.49
CA ALA A 221 -3.55 -29.20 -0.98
C ALA A 221 -3.55 -27.69 -0.72
N VAL A 222 -2.47 -27.16 -0.12
CA VAL A 222 -2.30 -25.72 0.09
C VAL A 222 -2.24 -24.98 -1.25
N ALA A 223 -1.50 -25.51 -2.22
CA ALA A 223 -1.43 -24.91 -3.55
C ALA A 223 -2.80 -24.86 -4.23
N LYS A 224 -3.59 -25.94 -4.16
CA LYS A 224 -4.95 -25.99 -4.72
C LYS A 224 -5.89 -25.01 -4.03
N LEU A 225 -5.82 -24.90 -2.71
CA LEU A 225 -6.66 -23.96 -1.95
C LEU A 225 -6.32 -22.52 -2.29
N ILE A 226 -5.03 -22.15 -2.25
CA ILE A 226 -4.59 -20.78 -2.53
C ILE A 226 -4.84 -20.40 -4.00
N SER A 227 -4.72 -21.32 -4.96
CA SER A 227 -5.08 -21.03 -6.36
C SER A 227 -6.57 -20.77 -6.56
N GLY A 228 -7.42 -21.23 -5.64
CA GLY A 228 -8.85 -20.95 -5.63
C GLY A 228 -9.22 -19.69 -4.84
N VAL A 229 -8.29 -18.77 -4.56
CA VAL A 229 -8.64 -17.49 -3.93
C VAL A 229 -9.55 -16.67 -4.85
N GLN A 230 -10.62 -16.11 -4.30
CA GLN A 230 -11.57 -15.27 -5.03
C GLN A 230 -11.28 -13.79 -4.83
N GLY A 231 -10.85 -13.41 -3.62
CA GLY A 231 -10.52 -12.02 -3.36
C GLY A 231 -10.17 -11.76 -1.90
N ILE A 232 -9.77 -10.52 -1.65
CA ILE A 232 -9.47 -10.01 -0.31
C ILE A 232 -10.20 -8.68 -0.09
N THR A 233 -10.80 -8.54 1.09
CA THR A 233 -11.48 -7.30 1.51
C THR A 233 -10.99 -6.87 2.88
N LEU A 234 -10.67 -5.58 3.04
CA LEU A 234 -10.40 -4.91 4.30
C LEU A 234 -11.55 -3.95 4.62
N GLY A 235 -12.29 -4.21 5.69
CA GLY A 235 -13.34 -3.32 6.21
C GLY A 235 -12.90 -2.64 7.50
N ILE A 236 -13.20 -1.34 7.63
CA ILE A 236 -12.82 -0.52 8.79
C ILE A 236 -14.06 0.17 9.35
N THR A 237 -14.33 -0.08 10.63
CA THR A 237 -15.38 0.62 11.38
C THR A 237 -14.78 1.66 12.31
N LEU A 238 -15.44 2.80 12.39
CA LEU A 238 -15.01 3.99 13.13
C LEU A 238 -16.10 4.34 14.13
N GLU A 239 -16.00 3.78 15.33
CA GLU A 239 -16.91 4.07 16.45
C GLU A 239 -16.07 4.69 17.58
N ASP A 240 -16.21 4.22 18.83
CA ASP A 240 -15.33 4.61 19.94
C ASP A 240 -13.88 4.17 19.71
N GLN A 241 -13.71 3.07 18.98
CA GLN A 241 -12.43 2.48 18.59
C GLN A 241 -12.42 2.19 17.09
N THR A 242 -11.24 2.27 16.49
CA THR A 242 -11.03 1.83 15.11
C THR A 242 -10.88 0.32 15.09
N ILE A 243 -11.81 -0.39 14.43
CA ILE A 243 -11.75 -1.85 14.25
C ILE A 243 -11.53 -2.16 12.78
N GLY A 244 -10.53 -3.01 12.52
CA GLY A 244 -10.27 -3.55 11.18
C GLY A 244 -10.67 -5.02 11.09
N ALA A 245 -11.14 -5.41 9.91
CA ALA A 245 -11.39 -6.80 9.56
C ALA A 245 -10.89 -7.09 8.15
N ILE A 246 -10.02 -8.10 8.02
CA ILE A 246 -9.67 -8.70 6.73
C ILE A 246 -10.53 -9.93 6.52
N ARG A 247 -11.04 -10.04 5.30
CA ARG A 247 -11.77 -11.17 4.76
C ARG A 247 -11.01 -11.69 3.54
N VAL A 248 -10.70 -12.98 3.49
CA VAL A 248 -10.14 -13.65 2.32
C VAL A 248 -11.08 -14.78 1.92
N ASP A 249 -11.58 -14.71 0.69
CA ASP A 249 -12.57 -15.65 0.16
C ASP A 249 -11.92 -16.66 -0.78
N PHE A 250 -12.37 -17.91 -0.71
CA PHE A 250 -11.85 -19.02 -1.50
C PHE A 250 -13.00 -19.78 -2.19
N GLU A 251 -12.68 -20.57 -3.22
CA GLU A 251 -13.64 -21.49 -3.86
C GLU A 251 -14.02 -22.65 -2.94
N ALA A 252 -13.09 -23.05 -2.07
CA ALA A 252 -13.24 -24.16 -1.14
C ALA A 252 -12.90 -23.72 0.29
N SER A 253 -13.40 -24.46 1.28
CA SER A 253 -13.19 -24.12 2.69
C SER A 253 -11.71 -24.01 3.07
N PRO A 254 -11.26 -22.90 3.68
CA PRO A 254 -9.89 -22.71 4.11
C PRO A 254 -9.61 -23.27 5.52
N GLU A 255 -10.41 -24.22 6.02
CA GLU A 255 -10.28 -24.78 7.38
C GLU A 255 -8.88 -25.35 7.65
N ALA A 256 -8.22 -25.91 6.64
CA ALA A 256 -6.84 -26.38 6.74
C ALA A 256 -5.84 -25.27 7.12
N LEU A 257 -6.17 -24.01 6.82
CA LEU A 257 -5.39 -22.83 7.18
C LEU A 257 -5.76 -22.25 8.55
N ALA A 258 -6.70 -22.82 9.32
CA ALA A 258 -7.14 -22.22 10.59
C ALA A 258 -5.97 -21.91 11.55
N LYS A 259 -4.95 -22.77 11.60
CA LYS A 259 -3.77 -22.60 12.48
C LYS A 259 -2.65 -21.76 11.86
N VAL A 260 -2.48 -21.78 10.54
CA VAL A 260 -1.34 -21.18 9.83
C VAL A 260 -1.71 -19.99 8.92
N GLY A 261 -2.99 -19.72 8.74
CA GLY A 261 -3.49 -18.71 7.80
C GLY A 261 -3.12 -17.29 8.21
N LYS A 262 -3.13 -17.00 9.52
CA LYS A 262 -2.67 -15.72 10.06
C LYS A 262 -1.18 -15.46 9.77
N PRO A 263 -0.23 -16.34 10.20
CA PRO A 263 1.17 -16.13 9.89
C PRO A 263 1.45 -16.13 8.38
N LEU A 264 0.73 -16.94 7.59
CA LEU A 264 0.81 -16.92 6.13
C LEU A 264 0.40 -15.58 5.54
N LEU A 265 -0.75 -15.03 5.95
CA LEU A 265 -1.20 -13.74 5.45
C LEU A 265 -0.25 -12.60 5.83
N ILE A 266 0.29 -12.63 7.05
CA ILE A 266 1.31 -11.66 7.50
C ILE A 266 2.56 -11.72 6.60
N GLU A 267 3.03 -12.93 6.30
CA GLU A 267 4.20 -13.14 5.44
C GLU A 267 3.94 -12.63 4.02
N ILE A 268 2.77 -12.94 3.45
CA ILE A 268 2.35 -12.47 2.13
C ILE A 268 2.24 -10.94 2.10
N LEU A 269 1.46 -10.34 3.00
CA LEU A 269 1.28 -8.88 3.04
C LEU A 269 2.59 -8.14 3.32
N GLY A 270 3.46 -8.71 4.16
CA GLY A 270 4.80 -8.18 4.42
C GLY A 270 5.68 -8.18 3.17
N SER A 271 5.64 -9.27 2.38
CA SER A 271 6.38 -9.35 1.12
C SER A 271 5.93 -8.30 0.09
N GLN A 272 4.65 -7.88 0.16
CA GLN A 272 4.03 -6.91 -0.74
C GLN A 272 4.03 -5.47 -0.20
N GLY A 273 4.62 -5.22 0.98
CA GLY A 273 4.61 -3.89 1.61
C GLY A 273 3.23 -3.39 2.07
N ALA A 274 2.25 -4.30 2.14
CA ALA A 274 0.86 -4.01 2.53
C ALA A 274 0.56 -4.36 3.99
N MET A 275 1.55 -4.85 4.75
CA MET A 275 1.39 -5.28 6.14
C MET A 275 1.00 -4.12 7.07
N LEU A 276 -0.04 -4.34 7.88
CA LEU A 276 -0.35 -3.53 9.06
C LEU A 276 0.12 -4.30 10.29
N GLU A 277 0.95 -3.69 11.14
CA GLU A 277 1.49 -4.37 12.33
C GLU A 277 0.38 -4.86 13.28
N ASP A 278 -0.76 -4.15 13.34
CA ASP A 278 -1.92 -4.52 14.15
C ASP A 278 -2.46 -5.93 13.84
N ILE A 279 -2.29 -6.42 12.61
CA ILE A 279 -2.75 -7.75 12.18
C ILE A 279 -2.10 -8.86 13.02
N ARG A 280 -0.93 -8.61 13.61
CA ARG A 280 -0.27 -9.55 14.54
C ARG A 280 -1.11 -9.83 15.78
N ASP A 281 -1.95 -8.89 16.21
CA ASP A 281 -2.81 -9.02 17.39
C ASP A 281 -4.24 -9.41 17.03
N TRP A 282 -4.57 -9.48 15.73
CA TRP A 282 -5.90 -9.84 15.28
C TRP A 282 -6.20 -11.32 15.47
N ALA A 283 -7.47 -11.61 15.75
CA ALA A 283 -7.98 -12.95 15.96
C ALA A 283 -8.39 -13.58 14.61
N PRO A 284 -7.86 -14.77 14.27
CA PRO A 284 -8.31 -15.52 13.10
C PRO A 284 -9.60 -16.27 13.36
N SER A 285 -10.43 -16.41 12.32
CA SER A 285 -11.53 -17.37 12.30
C SER A 285 -11.77 -17.86 10.86
N VAL A 286 -12.37 -19.04 10.74
CA VAL A 286 -12.84 -19.60 9.47
C VAL A 286 -14.34 -19.76 9.53
N SER A 287 -15.03 -19.36 8.47
CA SER A 287 -16.46 -19.59 8.32
C SER A 287 -16.78 -19.88 6.86
N GLY A 288 -17.31 -21.08 6.59
CA GLY A 288 -17.57 -21.56 5.24
C GLY A 288 -16.32 -21.52 4.38
N ASN A 289 -16.36 -20.70 3.33
CA ASN A 289 -15.28 -20.51 2.36
C ASN A 289 -14.40 -19.27 2.64
N THR A 290 -14.48 -18.74 3.85
CA THR A 290 -13.86 -17.46 4.19
C THR A 290 -12.90 -17.60 5.36
N PHE A 291 -11.71 -17.02 5.23
CA PHE A 291 -10.77 -16.79 6.33
C PHE A 291 -10.87 -15.33 6.77
N PHE A 292 -11.07 -15.11 8.06
CA PHE A 292 -11.20 -13.77 8.65
C PHE A 292 -10.03 -13.49 9.60
N LEU A 293 -9.62 -12.23 9.65
CA LEU A 293 -8.85 -11.66 10.75
C LEU A 293 -9.55 -10.40 11.21
N ARG A 294 -9.75 -10.26 12.52
CA ARG A 294 -10.39 -9.06 13.08
C ARG A 294 -9.67 -8.61 14.33
N GLY A 295 -9.55 -7.30 14.50
CA GLY A 295 -9.02 -6.72 15.72
C GLY A 295 -9.02 -5.20 15.71
N LYS A 296 -8.45 -4.64 16.78
CA LYS A 296 -8.32 -3.19 16.93
C LYS A 296 -7.18 -2.69 16.06
N LEU A 297 -7.34 -1.48 15.53
CA LEU A 297 -6.25 -0.73 14.93
C LEU A 297 -5.69 0.24 15.96
N SER A 298 -4.37 0.25 16.11
CA SER A 298 -3.62 1.28 16.82
C SER A 298 -3.77 2.64 16.13
N ALA A 299 -3.31 3.71 16.78
CA ALA A 299 -3.24 5.03 16.15
C ALA A 299 -2.37 5.01 14.87
N THR A 300 -1.30 4.23 14.84
CA THR A 300 -0.44 4.08 13.65
C THR A 300 -1.14 3.32 12.54
N GLY A 301 -1.79 2.20 12.85
CA GLY A 301 -2.60 1.46 11.88
C GLY A 301 -3.75 2.29 11.31
N THR A 302 -4.43 3.03 12.19
CA THR A 302 -5.49 3.97 11.81
C THR A 302 -4.94 5.03 10.86
N ARG A 303 -3.81 5.70 11.17
CA ARG A 303 -3.18 6.66 10.24
C ARG A 303 -2.83 6.06 8.88
N ARG A 304 -2.31 4.83 8.83
CA ARG A 304 -1.95 4.14 7.58
C ARG A 304 -3.17 3.74 6.74
N VAL A 305 -4.28 3.43 7.38
CA VAL A 305 -5.56 3.22 6.71
C VAL A 305 -6.13 4.56 6.24
N LEU A 306 -6.08 5.60 7.08
CA LEU A 306 -6.58 6.93 6.74
C LEU A 306 -5.74 7.61 5.65
N SER A 307 -4.47 7.24 5.47
CA SER A 307 -3.68 7.71 4.32
C SER A 307 -4.22 7.22 2.98
N VAL A 308 -5.18 6.29 2.96
CA VAL A 308 -5.96 5.93 1.76
C VAL A 308 -7.12 6.91 1.53
N LEU A 309 -7.65 7.56 2.58
CA LEU A 309 -8.60 8.67 2.45
C LEU A 309 -7.94 9.92 1.89
N GLU A 310 -6.66 10.10 2.19
CA GLU A 310 -5.81 10.99 1.44
C GLU A 310 -5.69 10.40 0.04
N LEU A 311 -6.52 10.89 -0.89
CA LEU A 311 -6.41 10.57 -2.31
C LEU A 311 -4.91 10.56 -2.69
N PRO A 312 -4.39 9.53 -3.40
CA PRO A 312 -2.98 9.45 -3.77
C PRO A 312 -2.51 10.83 -4.22
N ARG A 313 -1.34 11.34 -3.79
CA ARG A 313 -1.02 12.77 -3.98
C ARG A 313 -1.12 13.29 -5.42
N SER A 314 -1.08 12.40 -6.41
CA SER A 314 -1.34 12.67 -7.83
C SER A 314 -2.84 12.91 -8.16
N LEU A 315 -3.75 12.30 -7.40
CA LEU A 315 -5.17 12.68 -7.25
C LEU A 315 -5.38 13.83 -6.23
N GLY A 316 -4.44 13.93 -5.28
CA GLY A 316 -4.16 14.94 -4.24
C GLY A 316 -3.99 16.38 -4.72
N ALA A 317 -3.18 16.51 -5.74
CA ALA A 317 -2.70 17.80 -6.22
C ALA A 317 -3.83 18.61 -6.84
N ALA A 318 -4.87 17.98 -7.40
CA ALA A 318 -5.98 18.59 -8.13
C ALA A 318 -7.03 19.36 -7.30
N VAL A 319 -6.86 19.46 -5.98
CA VAL A 319 -7.86 20.10 -5.11
C VAL A 319 -7.23 20.98 -4.02
N ASN A 320 -5.93 20.78 -3.81
CA ASN A 320 -5.19 21.17 -2.63
C ASN A 320 -5.06 22.66 -2.40
N ASP A 321 -5.23 23.48 -3.41
CA ASP A 321 -4.77 24.85 -3.25
C ASP A 321 -5.97 25.78 -2.74
N ALA A 322 -7.24 25.28 -2.64
CA ALA A 322 -8.50 26.03 -3.01
C ALA A 322 -9.04 27.09 -2.07
N ALA A 323 -8.20 27.58 -1.16
CA ALA A 323 -8.65 28.42 -0.06
C ALA A 323 -7.90 29.75 0.09
N SER A 324 -7.03 30.19 -0.83
CA SER A 324 -6.42 31.52 -0.76
C SER A 324 -7.19 32.56 -1.60
N SER A 325 -8.21 33.17 -1.01
CA SER A 325 -8.74 34.45 -1.48
C SER A 325 -7.92 35.59 -0.85
N GLY A 326 -7.20 36.36 -1.67
CA GLY A 326 -6.78 37.73 -1.32
C GLY A 326 -5.30 38.06 -1.49
N SER A 327 -5.03 38.93 -2.48
CA SER A 327 -4.10 40.09 -2.43
C SER A 327 -2.71 39.96 -1.80
N ASP A 328 -1.98 38.89 -2.09
CA ASP A 328 -0.56 38.82 -1.76
C ASP A 328 0.27 38.97 -3.04
N SER A 329 1.33 39.80 -2.99
CA SER A 329 2.25 39.98 -4.12
C SER A 329 2.80 38.62 -4.59
N GLU A 330 3.14 38.50 -5.88
CA GLU A 330 3.71 37.26 -6.46
C GLU A 330 4.86 36.66 -5.63
N GLU A 331 5.60 37.51 -4.92
CA GLU A 331 6.70 37.13 -4.02
C GLU A 331 6.25 36.39 -2.74
N SER A 332 5.08 36.72 -2.16
CA SER A 332 4.52 36.03 -0.98
C SER A 332 3.94 34.66 -1.35
N ALA A 333 3.25 34.57 -2.50
CA ALA A 333 2.71 33.31 -3.01
C ALA A 333 3.83 32.31 -3.34
N ALA A 334 4.91 32.77 -3.99
CA ALA A 334 6.04 31.92 -4.32
C ALA A 334 6.79 31.42 -3.07
N ARG A 335 6.94 32.28 -2.06
CA ARG A 335 7.53 31.91 -0.77
C ARG A 335 6.73 30.81 -0.07
N ILE A 336 5.41 30.96 0.04
CA ILE A 336 4.54 30.00 0.73
C ILE A 336 4.54 28.65 0.00
N ALA A 337 4.37 28.64 -1.32
CA ALA A 337 4.42 27.42 -2.13
C ALA A 337 5.79 26.71 -2.00
N SER A 338 6.87 27.48 -1.98
CA SER A 338 8.23 26.97 -1.78
C SER A 338 8.43 26.34 -0.39
N GLN A 339 7.96 26.99 0.68
CA GLN A 339 8.03 26.44 2.05
C GLN A 339 7.24 25.12 2.16
N GLN A 340 6.06 25.08 1.55
CA GLN A 340 5.22 23.87 1.53
C GLN A 340 5.88 22.73 0.73
N TYR A 341 6.47 23.04 -0.42
CA TYR A 341 7.19 22.07 -1.24
C TYR A 341 8.37 21.46 -0.46
N TYR A 342 9.23 22.31 0.11
CA TYR A 342 10.38 21.87 0.91
C TYR A 342 9.94 20.97 2.08
N LYS A 343 8.95 21.41 2.87
CA LYS A 343 8.40 20.65 4.00
C LYS A 343 7.83 19.30 3.56
N SER A 344 7.19 19.24 2.39
CA SER A 344 6.63 18.01 1.85
C SER A 344 7.71 17.02 1.47
N VAL A 345 8.81 17.46 0.85
CA VAL A 345 9.96 16.61 0.52
C VAL A 345 10.63 16.10 1.80
N THR A 346 10.93 16.97 2.77
CA THR A 346 11.60 16.56 4.02
C THR A 346 10.75 15.60 4.85
N THR A 347 9.44 15.83 4.95
CA THR A 347 8.52 14.91 5.63
C THR A 347 8.53 13.52 4.96
N LEU A 348 8.57 13.47 3.62
CA LEU A 348 8.66 12.21 2.88
C LEU A 348 10.01 11.51 3.13
N LEU A 349 11.10 12.25 3.22
CA LEU A 349 12.42 11.71 3.52
C LEU A 349 12.50 11.16 4.96
N ASP A 350 11.99 11.90 5.94
CA ASP A 350 11.97 11.46 7.34
C ASP A 350 11.16 10.17 7.51
N ASP A 351 9.97 10.11 6.90
CA ASP A 351 9.13 8.91 6.90
C ASP A 351 9.84 7.74 6.20
N LEU A 352 10.51 7.96 5.06
CA LEU A 352 11.29 6.93 4.38
C LEU A 352 12.46 6.42 5.23
N ARG A 353 13.15 7.31 5.97
CA ARG A 353 14.31 6.95 6.80
C ARG A 353 13.94 5.93 7.88
N ASP A 354 12.75 6.08 8.46
CA ASP A 354 12.25 5.15 9.46
C ASP A 354 11.48 3.96 8.85
N LYS A 355 11.09 4.02 7.57
CA LYS A 355 10.26 3.01 6.92
C LYS A 355 10.86 1.60 6.93
N PRO A 356 12.14 1.36 6.59
CA PRO A 356 12.71 0.01 6.62
C PRO A 356 12.76 -0.60 8.02
N LYS A 357 12.95 0.25 9.05
CA LYS A 357 12.98 -0.19 10.45
C LYS A 357 11.58 -0.49 10.97
N THR A 358 10.63 0.40 10.70
CA THR A 358 9.23 0.28 11.14
C THR A 358 8.51 -0.89 10.46
N ASP A 359 8.80 -1.17 9.19
CA ASP A 359 8.20 -2.29 8.45
C ASP A 359 9.03 -3.59 8.54
N HIS A 360 9.98 -3.67 9.49
CA HIS A 360 10.81 -4.85 9.78
C HIS A 360 11.40 -5.51 8.52
N VAL A 361 11.88 -4.68 7.60
CA VAL A 361 12.32 -5.13 6.27
C VAL A 361 13.47 -6.12 6.41
N LYS A 362 13.27 -7.34 5.92
CA LYS A 362 14.23 -8.44 6.07
C LYS A 362 15.27 -8.49 4.95
N THR A 363 14.97 -7.87 3.80
CA THR A 363 15.82 -7.94 2.60
C THR A 363 15.97 -6.59 1.92
N PHE A 364 17.10 -6.40 1.22
CA PHE A 364 17.35 -5.20 0.42
C PHE A 364 16.31 -5.02 -0.70
N GLY A 365 15.83 -6.11 -1.31
CA GLY A 365 14.79 -6.03 -2.34
C GLY A 365 13.48 -5.45 -1.81
N GLN A 366 13.06 -5.85 -0.61
CA GLN A 366 11.89 -5.28 0.07
C GLN A 366 12.10 -3.80 0.44
N ALA A 367 13.32 -3.42 0.85
CA ALA A 367 13.64 -2.02 1.15
C ALA A 367 13.57 -1.15 -0.12
N ALA A 368 14.07 -1.66 -1.25
CA ALA A 368 14.14 -0.95 -2.52
C ALA A 368 12.77 -0.42 -2.99
N ILE A 369 11.70 -1.18 -2.79
CA ILE A 369 10.33 -0.80 -3.19
C ILE A 369 9.93 0.54 -2.56
N TRP A 370 10.34 0.80 -1.32
CA TRP A 370 10.05 2.06 -0.65
C TRP A 370 10.77 3.24 -1.32
N TYR A 371 11.99 3.06 -1.78
CA TYR A 371 12.73 4.13 -2.44
C TYR A 371 12.09 4.55 -3.76
N ASP A 372 11.68 3.59 -4.62
CA ASP A 372 10.93 3.90 -5.85
C ASP A 372 9.60 4.59 -5.53
N LYS A 373 8.86 4.07 -4.54
CA LYS A 373 7.56 4.64 -4.15
C LYS A 373 7.70 6.09 -3.67
N TYR A 374 8.74 6.41 -2.90
CA TYR A 374 8.95 7.77 -2.39
C TYR A 374 9.53 8.71 -3.46
N ALA A 375 10.37 8.21 -4.36
CA ALA A 375 10.80 8.97 -5.55
C ALA A 375 9.58 9.42 -6.39
N ARG A 376 8.64 8.50 -6.65
CA ARG A 376 7.39 8.83 -7.36
C ARG A 376 6.53 9.84 -6.61
N LYS A 377 6.47 9.74 -5.27
CA LYS A 377 5.72 10.72 -4.44
C LYS A 377 6.33 12.12 -4.53
N ILE A 378 7.66 12.23 -4.58
CA ILE A 378 8.35 13.53 -4.69
C ILE A 378 8.15 14.12 -6.09
N ASP A 379 8.23 13.30 -7.13
CA ASP A 379 7.97 13.74 -8.52
C ASP A 379 6.54 14.23 -8.74
N GLY A 380 5.58 13.70 -7.98
CA GLY A 380 4.17 14.13 -8.01
C GLY A 380 3.85 15.34 -7.12
N LEU A 381 4.83 16.04 -6.54
CA LEU A 381 4.57 17.23 -5.74
C LEU A 381 4.17 18.44 -6.62
N PRO A 382 3.28 19.34 -6.15
CA PRO A 382 2.90 20.54 -6.89
C PRO A 382 4.11 21.41 -7.27
N LEU A 383 4.16 21.88 -8.52
CA LEU A 383 5.30 22.66 -9.04
C LEU A 383 4.99 24.15 -9.20
N LEU A 384 3.72 24.55 -9.14
CA LEU A 384 3.28 25.91 -9.42
C LEU A 384 3.76 26.88 -8.33
N ASN A 385 4.32 28.02 -8.75
CA ASN A 385 4.88 29.05 -7.87
C ASN A 385 6.00 28.56 -6.94
N VAL A 386 6.54 27.35 -7.14
CA VAL A 386 7.67 26.85 -6.37
C VAL A 386 8.98 27.37 -6.96
N ASP A 387 9.91 27.77 -6.09
CA ASP A 387 11.23 28.23 -6.49
C ASP A 387 11.93 27.18 -7.39
N PRO A 388 12.47 27.57 -8.56
CA PRO A 388 13.14 26.64 -9.47
C PRO A 388 14.28 25.84 -8.84
N ALA A 389 14.97 26.39 -7.83
CA ALA A 389 16.01 25.67 -7.11
C ALA A 389 15.43 24.53 -6.25
N LEU A 390 14.25 24.73 -5.64
CA LEU A 390 13.54 23.66 -4.94
C LEU A 390 13.00 22.59 -5.89
N LEU A 391 12.54 22.99 -7.09
CA LEU A 391 12.13 22.03 -8.12
C LEU A 391 13.31 21.19 -8.63
N LYS A 392 14.50 21.78 -8.75
CA LYS A 392 15.73 21.03 -9.03
C LYS A 392 16.06 20.09 -7.88
N TYR A 393 16.06 20.59 -6.65
CA TYR A 393 16.29 19.79 -5.45
C TYR A 393 15.36 18.57 -5.38
N GLY A 394 14.05 18.74 -5.57
CA GLY A 394 13.08 17.63 -5.57
C GLY A 394 13.41 16.57 -6.63
N ARG A 395 13.77 17.00 -7.86
CA ARG A 395 14.21 16.08 -8.92
C ARG A 395 15.49 15.34 -8.56
N ASP A 396 16.47 16.03 -7.97
CA ASP A 396 17.74 15.43 -7.56
C ASP A 396 17.50 14.39 -6.44
N ILE A 397 16.66 14.71 -5.45
CA ILE A 397 16.25 13.76 -4.40
C ILE A 397 15.59 12.53 -5.02
N SER A 398 14.60 12.70 -5.90
CA SER A 398 13.94 11.57 -6.56
C SER A 398 14.93 10.71 -7.36
N GLY A 399 15.92 11.33 -8.01
CA GLY A 399 17.01 10.64 -8.71
C GLY A 399 17.84 9.79 -7.74
N MET A 400 18.32 10.38 -6.65
CA MET A 400 19.07 9.69 -5.61
C MET A 400 18.29 8.53 -4.98
N LEU A 401 16.98 8.68 -4.77
CA LEU A 401 16.15 7.58 -4.27
C LEU A 401 16.07 6.42 -5.27
N ARG A 402 15.96 6.68 -6.57
CA ARG A 402 16.00 5.62 -7.60
C ARG A 402 17.37 4.95 -7.69
N GLU A 403 18.44 5.70 -7.50
CA GLU A 403 19.79 5.13 -7.41
C GLU A 403 19.92 4.20 -6.20
N ALA A 404 19.34 4.57 -5.06
CA ALA A 404 19.30 3.72 -3.88
C ALA A 404 18.50 2.44 -4.15
N GLU A 405 17.31 2.54 -4.77
CA GLU A 405 16.52 1.39 -5.21
C GLU A 405 17.35 0.43 -6.08
N MET A 406 18.00 0.95 -7.12
CA MET A 406 18.82 0.16 -8.04
C MET A 406 19.99 -0.51 -7.33
N SER A 407 20.66 0.20 -6.44
CA SER A 407 21.75 -0.34 -5.62
C SER A 407 21.27 -1.50 -4.75
N MET A 408 20.12 -1.34 -4.09
CA MET A 408 19.50 -2.35 -3.24
C MET A 408 19.05 -3.58 -4.03
N LYS A 409 18.37 -3.41 -5.17
CA LYS A 409 18.00 -4.51 -6.07
C LYS A 409 19.23 -5.27 -6.60
N GLY A 410 20.31 -4.53 -6.88
CA GLY A 410 21.58 -5.07 -7.34
C GLY A 410 22.25 -6.06 -6.36
N VAL A 411 21.99 -5.94 -5.05
CA VAL A 411 22.56 -6.86 -4.04
C VAL A 411 22.14 -8.31 -4.29
N GLY A 412 20.86 -8.54 -4.57
CA GLY A 412 20.34 -9.89 -4.82
C GLY A 412 20.92 -10.51 -6.09
N MET A 413 20.99 -9.73 -7.17
CA MET A 413 21.54 -10.17 -8.45
C MET A 413 23.03 -10.52 -8.34
N ARG A 414 23.85 -9.63 -7.77
CA ARG A 414 25.29 -9.88 -7.60
C ARG A 414 25.56 -11.06 -6.66
N SER A 415 24.77 -11.18 -5.59
CA SER A 415 24.87 -12.34 -4.70
C SER A 415 24.62 -13.64 -5.45
N SER A 416 23.53 -13.71 -6.23
CA SER A 416 23.17 -14.93 -6.99
C SER A 416 24.22 -15.31 -8.03
N VAL A 417 24.79 -14.34 -8.74
CA VAL A 417 25.86 -14.60 -9.72
C VAL A 417 27.10 -15.12 -9.02
N ARG A 418 27.52 -14.48 -7.92
CA ARG A 418 28.73 -14.87 -7.20
C ARG A 418 28.61 -16.22 -6.50
N THR A 419 27.44 -16.56 -5.94
CA THR A 419 27.22 -17.91 -5.39
C THR A 419 27.12 -18.97 -6.48
N GLY A 420 26.53 -18.66 -7.64
CA GLY A 420 26.50 -19.59 -8.77
C GLY A 420 27.87 -19.90 -9.39
N MET A 421 28.86 -19.01 -9.18
CA MET A 421 30.25 -19.20 -9.60
C MET A 421 31.15 -19.78 -8.47
N ASN A 422 30.59 -20.01 -7.29
CA ASN A 422 31.33 -20.50 -6.13
C ASN A 422 31.50 -22.02 -6.24
N SER A 423 32.74 -22.50 -6.28
CA SER A 423 33.05 -23.94 -6.33
C SER A 423 34.20 -24.28 -5.38
N PRO A 424 33.95 -24.29 -4.06
CA PRO A 424 34.99 -24.59 -3.09
C PRO A 424 35.22 -26.09 -2.96
N THR A 425 36.44 -26.54 -3.22
CA THR A 425 36.88 -27.91 -2.95
C THR A 425 37.37 -28.04 -1.52
N SER A 426 36.82 -28.99 -0.74
CA SER A 426 37.23 -29.26 0.64
C SER A 426 37.58 -30.74 0.83
N TYR A 427 38.66 -31.01 1.57
CA TYR A 427 39.12 -32.37 1.85
C TYR A 427 38.46 -32.90 3.13
N GLY A 428 37.95 -34.13 3.08
CA GLY A 428 37.37 -34.80 4.26
C GLY A 428 38.44 -35.02 5.35
N TYR A 429 38.01 -35.06 6.61
CA TYR A 429 38.89 -35.34 7.75
C TYR A 429 38.32 -36.48 8.60
N SER A 430 39.21 -37.36 9.08
CA SER A 430 38.90 -38.42 10.03
C SER A 430 39.52 -38.11 11.39
N SER A 431 38.70 -37.98 12.43
CA SER A 431 39.17 -37.80 13.81
C SER A 431 39.08 -39.12 14.57
N TYR A 432 40.19 -39.56 15.16
CA TYR A 432 40.25 -40.72 16.05
C TYR A 432 40.35 -40.24 17.51
N GLY A 433 39.30 -40.46 18.29
CA GLY A 433 39.32 -40.26 19.74
C GLY A 433 39.90 -41.48 20.44
N GLY A 434 41.13 -41.37 20.98
CA GLY A 434 41.83 -42.46 21.65
C GLY A 434 41.34 -42.69 23.08
N GLY A 435 40.86 -43.89 23.38
CA GLY A 435 40.78 -44.41 24.74
C GLY A 435 42.16 -44.84 25.25
N TYR A 436 42.45 -44.60 26.53
CA TYR A 436 43.70 -44.97 27.18
C TYR A 436 43.98 -46.48 27.06
N ARG A 437 45.00 -46.88 26.29
CA ARG A 437 45.52 -48.26 26.31
C ARG A 437 46.54 -48.39 27.45
N ALA A 438 46.16 -49.07 28.52
CA ALA A 438 47.08 -49.52 29.56
C ALA A 438 47.73 -50.86 29.15
N GLY A 439 49.07 -50.92 29.20
CA GLY A 439 49.87 -52.10 29.51
C GLY A 439 50.01 -53.22 28.46
N ARG A 440 51.25 -53.52 28.05
CA ARG A 440 51.62 -54.84 27.50
C ARG A 440 51.84 -55.81 28.65
N GLY A 441 50.99 -56.83 28.75
CA GLY A 441 51.24 -58.07 29.48
C GLY A 441 51.27 -59.24 28.50
N TYR A 442 52.24 -60.14 28.65
CA TYR A 442 52.27 -61.44 27.99
C TYR A 442 51.00 -62.21 28.41
N ASP A 443 50.21 -62.65 27.43
CA ASP A 443 49.09 -63.60 27.56
C ASP A 443 47.69 -63.10 28.02
N GLY A 444 47.17 -62.00 27.46
CA GLY A 444 45.81 -61.52 27.79
C GLY A 444 45.03 -60.92 26.62
N ALA A 445 43.81 -61.41 26.42
CA ALA A 445 42.84 -60.87 25.46
C ALA A 445 42.58 -59.37 25.69
N LEU A 446 42.66 -58.56 24.63
CA LEU A 446 42.37 -57.13 24.65
C LEU A 446 40.86 -56.89 24.85
N TYR A 447 40.45 -56.54 26.05
CA TYR A 447 39.13 -55.98 26.33
C TYR A 447 39.27 -54.48 26.65
N GLY A 448 38.92 -53.63 25.68
CA GLY A 448 38.89 -52.18 25.84
C GLY A 448 37.86 -51.57 24.88
N PRO A 449 37.25 -50.40 25.21
CA PRO A 449 36.19 -49.83 24.40
C PRO A 449 36.68 -49.52 22.99
N GLN A 450 35.91 -49.94 21.99
CA GLN A 450 36.18 -49.68 20.58
C GLN A 450 36.13 -48.16 20.36
N GLY A 451 37.27 -47.56 19.97
CA GLY A 451 37.34 -46.13 19.69
C GLY A 451 36.35 -45.74 18.59
N TYR A 452 35.62 -44.64 18.81
CA TYR A 452 34.69 -44.10 17.81
C TYR A 452 35.47 -43.29 16.76
N SER A 453 35.30 -43.61 15.48
CA SER A 453 35.78 -42.78 14.37
C SER A 453 34.62 -41.92 13.86
N ALA A 454 34.76 -40.59 13.98
CA ALA A 454 33.90 -39.65 13.28
C ALA A 454 34.62 -39.22 12.00
N SER A 455 34.04 -39.52 10.83
CA SER A 455 34.56 -39.09 9.54
C SER A 455 33.51 -38.26 8.81
N VAL A 456 33.93 -37.13 8.24
CA VAL A 456 33.10 -36.32 7.36
C VAL A 456 33.60 -36.55 5.94
N GLY A 457 32.77 -37.15 5.08
CA GLY A 457 33.13 -37.41 3.69
C GLY A 457 33.43 -36.11 2.92
N ALA A 458 34.34 -36.16 1.95
CA ALA A 458 34.77 -34.99 1.18
C ALA A 458 33.60 -34.22 0.52
N ALA A 459 32.57 -34.94 0.06
CA ALA A 459 31.35 -34.35 -0.50
C ALA A 459 30.51 -33.57 0.54
N GLN A 460 30.45 -34.03 1.79
CA GLN A 460 29.76 -33.29 2.86
C GLN A 460 30.58 -32.10 3.34
N ALA A 461 31.91 -32.24 3.36
CA ALA A 461 32.83 -31.15 3.68
C ALA A 461 32.79 -30.04 2.62
N SER A 462 32.68 -30.38 1.33
CA SER A 462 32.56 -29.41 0.24
C SER A 462 31.23 -28.65 0.28
N VAL A 463 30.10 -29.34 0.49
CA VAL A 463 28.77 -28.68 0.62
C VAL A 463 28.72 -27.73 1.82
N ARG A 464 29.34 -28.11 2.95
CA ARG A 464 29.41 -27.22 4.13
C ARG A 464 30.28 -26.00 3.86
N GLU A 465 31.39 -26.18 3.15
CA GLU A 465 32.30 -25.09 2.78
C GLU A 465 31.68 -24.15 1.74
N GLU A 466 30.90 -24.70 0.80
CA GLU A 466 30.07 -23.96 -0.15
C GLU A 466 29.04 -23.10 0.59
N GLY A 467 28.27 -23.67 1.53
CA GLY A 467 27.33 -22.89 2.33
C GLY A 467 28.00 -21.77 3.15
N ARG A 468 29.22 -22.01 3.68
CA ARG A 468 30.01 -21.01 4.42
C ARG A 468 30.47 -19.87 3.52
N THR A 469 31.04 -20.20 2.36
CA THR A 469 31.55 -19.22 1.40
C THR A 469 30.42 -18.44 0.73
N ASP A 470 29.28 -19.07 0.46
CA ASP A 470 28.05 -18.41 0.02
C ASP A 470 27.54 -17.39 1.03
N ALA A 471 27.54 -17.75 2.33
CA ALA A 471 27.16 -16.82 3.39
C ALA A 471 28.10 -15.60 3.45
N VAL A 472 29.41 -15.81 3.27
CA VAL A 472 30.40 -14.72 3.18
C VAL A 472 30.15 -13.84 1.96
N ILE A 473 29.90 -14.42 0.78
CA ILE A 473 29.59 -13.69 -0.46
C ILE A 473 28.35 -12.82 -0.28
N ARG A 474 27.26 -13.40 0.23
CA ARG A 474 26.02 -12.67 0.52
C ARG A 474 26.24 -11.57 1.55
N GLY A 475 27.07 -11.83 2.56
CA GLY A 475 27.49 -10.83 3.55
C GLY A 475 28.22 -9.64 2.91
N GLN A 476 29.23 -9.91 2.08
CA GLN A 476 30.00 -8.88 1.36
C GLN A 476 29.11 -8.01 0.46
N GLU A 477 28.22 -8.63 -0.33
CA GLU A 477 27.32 -7.89 -1.22
C GLU A 477 26.30 -7.03 -0.45
N ARG A 478 25.82 -7.52 0.70
CA ARG A 478 24.95 -6.75 1.60
C ARG A 478 25.69 -5.55 2.20
N THR A 479 26.93 -5.72 2.67
CA THR A 479 27.74 -4.62 3.21
C THR A 479 28.00 -3.55 2.16
N LYS A 480 28.33 -3.94 0.92
CA LYS A 480 28.51 -3.00 -0.19
C LYS A 480 27.22 -2.25 -0.51
N GLY A 481 26.09 -2.95 -0.60
CA GLY A 481 24.78 -2.32 -0.83
C GLY A 481 24.40 -1.35 0.28
N ALA A 482 24.62 -1.72 1.55
CA ALA A 482 24.39 -0.84 2.70
C ALA A 482 25.23 0.44 2.62
N ALA A 483 26.53 0.30 2.31
CA ALA A 483 27.45 1.43 2.20
C ALA A 483 27.02 2.40 1.07
N SER A 484 26.61 1.89 -0.09
CA SER A 484 26.10 2.73 -1.18
C SER A 484 24.85 3.50 -0.78
N VAL A 485 23.89 2.83 -0.12
CA VAL A 485 22.65 3.48 0.35
C VAL A 485 22.97 4.53 1.43
N GLN A 486 23.90 4.24 2.32
CA GLN A 486 24.34 5.20 3.34
C GLN A 486 24.99 6.44 2.72
N GLN A 487 25.81 6.26 1.68
CA GLN A 487 26.39 7.40 0.95
C GLN A 487 25.29 8.26 0.32
N ILE A 488 24.32 7.64 -0.34
CA ILE A 488 23.18 8.36 -0.93
C ILE A 488 22.42 9.16 0.13
N TRP A 489 22.23 8.62 1.34
CA TRP A 489 21.60 9.37 2.42
C TRP A 489 22.43 10.55 2.91
N GLN A 490 23.76 10.45 2.91
CA GLN A 490 24.63 11.58 3.23
C GLN A 490 24.52 12.68 2.16
N ASP A 491 24.41 12.29 0.90
CA ASP A 491 24.24 13.22 -0.21
C ASP A 491 22.87 13.91 -0.15
N ILE A 492 21.80 13.16 0.18
CA ILE A 492 20.46 13.69 0.45
C ILE A 492 20.48 14.69 1.62
N ASP A 493 21.09 14.34 2.76
CA ASP A 493 21.17 15.22 3.93
C ASP A 493 21.91 16.52 3.58
N SER A 494 22.99 16.42 2.81
CA SER A 494 23.80 17.56 2.36
C SER A 494 22.99 18.47 1.43
N ALA A 495 22.33 17.90 0.42
CA ALA A 495 21.47 18.65 -0.50
C ALA A 495 20.28 19.32 0.21
N THR A 496 19.70 18.63 1.20
CA THR A 496 18.59 19.16 2.03
C THR A 496 19.05 20.37 2.85
N ALA A 497 20.21 20.27 3.50
CA ALA A 497 20.76 21.37 4.29
C ALA A 497 21.15 22.57 3.41
N GLU A 498 21.76 22.32 2.25
CA GLU A 498 22.14 23.36 1.29
C GLU A 498 20.92 24.11 0.78
N ILE A 499 19.89 23.41 0.27
CA ILE A 499 18.72 24.08 -0.27
C ILE A 499 17.97 24.87 0.80
N ARG A 500 17.91 24.38 2.04
CA ARG A 500 17.34 25.10 3.17
C ARG A 500 18.03 26.45 3.38
N GLN A 501 19.37 26.45 3.42
CA GLN A 501 20.14 27.70 3.58
C GLN A 501 19.89 28.67 2.42
N VAL A 502 19.88 28.17 1.18
CA VAL A 502 19.62 29.00 -0.02
C VAL A 502 18.21 29.61 0.04
N MET A 503 17.20 28.83 0.41
CA MET A 503 15.82 29.31 0.50
C MET A 503 15.62 30.29 1.67
N THR A 504 16.18 30.00 2.85
CA THR A 504 16.12 30.92 3.99
C THR A 504 16.78 32.25 3.67
N GLY A 505 17.94 32.24 2.99
CA GLY A 505 18.61 33.45 2.54
C GLY A 505 17.83 34.22 1.47
N ARG A 506 17.21 33.51 0.52
CA ARG A 506 16.45 34.13 -0.59
C ARG A 506 15.15 34.77 -0.13
N TYR A 507 14.41 34.09 0.73
CA TYR A 507 13.08 34.53 1.16
C TYR A 507 13.06 35.22 2.53
N SER A 508 14.21 35.31 3.21
CA SER A 508 14.31 35.85 4.57
C SER A 508 13.29 35.23 5.54
N ALA A 509 13.02 33.94 5.37
CA ALA A 509 12.02 33.19 6.13
C ALA A 509 12.54 31.78 6.41
N GLU A 510 12.14 31.17 7.52
CA GLU A 510 12.55 29.80 7.85
C GLU A 510 11.93 28.78 6.90
N PHE A 511 12.74 27.81 6.47
CA PHE A 511 12.34 26.67 5.65
C PHE A 511 12.54 25.36 6.42
#